data_AF-A0A1I3YK71-F1
#
_entry.id   AF-A0A1I3YK71-F1
#
_cell.length_a   1.000
_cell.length_b   1.000
_cell.length_c   1.000
_cell.angle_alpha   90.00
_cell.angle_beta   90.00
_cell.angle_gamma   90.00
#
_symmetry.space_group_name_H-M   'P 1'
#
loop_
_entity.id
_entity.type
_entity.pdbx_description
1 polymer ?
#
loop_
_entity_poly.entity_id
_entity_poly.type
_entity_poly.pdbx_seq_one_letter_code
_entity_poly.pdbx_strand_id
1 'polypeptide(L)'
;MKRIWIVLLALLFLAFCAFLWLLPAFLLGFMWGASEPGCDEGPVTDRSSTNGRGDVVEEYTNICGSIGSIIDYSIVLQLKGDEKMTTLATHEWLLYDYPQFTWINDDELNIALGNVAWVSHKVEKVGSIRITYSYTKTGWW
;
A
#
# COMPACT_ATOMS: atom_id res chain seq x y z
N MET A 1 -14.62 60.22 -21.87
CA MET A 1 -13.51 59.50 -21.19
C MET A 1 -13.88 58.99 -19.80
N LYS A 2 -14.23 59.83 -18.80
CA LYS A 2 -14.52 59.37 -17.41
C LYS A 2 -15.56 58.25 -17.27
N ARG A 3 -16.65 58.28 -18.05
CA ARG A 3 -17.71 57.26 -18.01
C ARG A 3 -17.28 55.89 -18.56
N ILE A 4 -16.34 55.85 -19.51
CA ILE A 4 -15.84 54.61 -20.12
C ILE A 4 -14.99 53.83 -19.12
N TRP A 5 -14.15 54.53 -18.34
CA TRP A 5 -13.34 53.93 -17.28
C TRP A 5 -14.18 53.32 -16.16
N ILE A 6 -15.29 53.96 -15.79
CA ILE A 6 -16.22 53.44 -14.76
C ILE A 6 -16.87 52.13 -15.24
N VAL A 7 -17.31 52.08 -16.50
CA VAL A 7 -17.89 50.86 -17.08
C VAL A 7 -16.84 49.74 -17.16
N LEU A 8 -15.61 50.06 -17.57
CA LEU A 8 -14.52 49.08 -17.65
C LEU A 8 -14.16 48.50 -16.27
N LEU A 9 -14.08 49.36 -15.24
CA LEU A 9 -13.82 48.94 -13.86
C LEU A 9 -14.95 48.09 -13.30
N ALA A 10 -16.21 48.43 -13.60
CA ALA A 10 -17.36 47.63 -13.18
C ALA A 10 -17.34 46.23 -13.82
N LEU A 11 -17.01 46.13 -15.11
CA LEU A 11 -16.89 44.84 -15.80
C LEU A 11 -15.74 43.99 -15.26
N LEU A 12 -14.58 44.59 -14.98
CA LEU A 12 -13.45 43.90 -14.35
C LEU A 12 -13.79 43.40 -12.95
N PHE A 13 -14.52 44.20 -12.17
CA PHE A 13 -14.95 43.82 -10.83
C PHE A 13 -15.93 42.64 -10.87
N LEU A 14 -16.90 42.66 -11.79
CA LEU A 14 -17.84 41.55 -11.98
C LEU A 14 -17.13 40.27 -12.45
N ALA A 15 -16.16 40.38 -13.36
CA ALA A 15 -15.35 39.24 -13.79
C ALA A 15 -14.51 38.66 -12.64
N PHE A 16 -13.94 39.51 -11.78
CA PHE A 16 -13.20 39.09 -10.59
C PHE A 16 -14.10 38.38 -9.57
N CYS A 17 -15.30 38.91 -9.31
CA CYS A 17 -16.28 38.26 -8.45
C CYS A 17 -16.72 36.88 -9.00
N ALA A 18 -16.94 36.77 -10.31
CA ALA A 18 -17.28 35.51 -10.96
C ALA A 18 -16.13 34.48 -10.86
N PHE A 19 -14.89 34.93 -11.02
CA PHE A 19 -13.71 34.08 -10.86
C PHE A 19 -13.56 33.59 -9.41
N LEU A 20 -13.73 34.47 -8.42
CA LEU A 20 -13.73 34.10 -7.00
C LEU A 20 -14.85 33.13 -6.63
N TRP A 21 -16.00 33.18 -7.31
CA TRP A 21 -17.10 32.25 -7.08
C TRP A 21 -16.80 30.83 -7.62
N LEU A 22 -16.05 30.73 -8.72
CA LEU A 22 -15.68 29.46 -9.34
C LEU A 22 -14.41 28.83 -8.74
N LEU A 23 -13.58 29.65 -8.08
CA LEU A 23 -12.32 29.23 -7.44
C LEU A 23 -12.48 28.09 -6.42
N PRO A 24 -13.49 28.10 -5.51
CA PRO A 24 -13.69 27.01 -4.55
C PRO A 24 -14.01 25.69 -5.23
N ALA A 25 -14.85 25.69 -6.28
CA ALA A 25 -15.20 24.49 -7.03
C ALA A 25 -13.98 23.95 -7.81
N PHE A 26 -13.16 24.83 -8.37
CA PHE A 26 -11.91 24.46 -9.03
C PHE A 26 -10.88 23.87 -8.05
N LEU A 27 -10.69 24.49 -6.88
CA LEU A 27 -9.80 24.01 -5.83
C LEU A 27 -10.28 22.68 -5.23
N LEU A 28 -11.59 22.53 -5.00
CA LEU A 28 -12.19 21.27 -4.54
C LEU A 28 -12.00 20.16 -5.57
N GLY A 29 -12.21 20.43 -6.86
CA GLY A 29 -11.97 19.45 -7.93
C GLY A 29 -10.50 19.05 -8.07
N PHE A 30 -9.57 20.00 -7.88
CA PHE A 30 -8.14 19.73 -7.93
C PHE A 30 -7.64 18.95 -6.70
N MET A 31 -8.16 19.25 -5.51
CA MET A 31 -7.86 18.49 -4.30
C MET A 31 -8.45 17.07 -4.34
N TRP A 32 -9.64 16.88 -4.90
CA TRP A 32 -10.25 15.56 -5.07
C TRP A 32 -9.56 14.72 -6.16
N GLY A 33 -9.10 15.36 -7.23
CA GLY A 33 -8.37 14.69 -8.33
C GLY A 33 -6.91 14.33 -8.01
N ALA A 34 -6.31 14.93 -6.98
CA ALA A 34 -4.94 14.66 -6.54
C ALA A 34 -4.86 13.78 -5.26
N SER A 35 -5.99 13.24 -4.80
CA SER A 35 -6.11 12.48 -3.54
C SER A 35 -6.62 11.06 -3.75
N GLU A 36 -6.25 10.41 -4.84
CA GLU A 36 -5.97 8.99 -4.71
C GLU A 36 -4.61 8.92 -4.02
N PRO A 37 -4.51 8.57 -2.72
CA PRO A 37 -3.21 8.24 -2.15
C PRO A 37 -2.69 7.08 -2.97
N GLY A 38 -1.75 7.37 -3.89
CA GLY A 38 -1.01 6.34 -4.59
C GLY A 38 -0.33 5.51 -3.52
N CYS A 39 -0.88 4.34 -3.26
CA CYS A 39 -0.26 3.37 -2.39
C CYS A 39 0.92 2.81 -3.17
N ASP A 40 2.14 3.13 -2.74
CA ASP A 40 3.33 2.54 -3.32
C ASP A 40 3.44 1.12 -2.77
N GLU A 41 3.09 0.14 -3.61
CA GLU A 41 3.25 -1.29 -3.33
C GLU A 41 4.52 -1.81 -4.01
N GLY A 42 5.40 -2.46 -3.25
CA GLY A 42 6.62 -3.03 -3.82
C GLY A 42 7.26 -4.11 -2.96
N PRO A 43 8.06 -4.99 -3.59
CA PRO A 43 8.80 -6.02 -2.86
C PRO A 43 9.86 -5.37 -1.97
N VAL A 44 10.05 -5.94 -0.79
CA VAL A 44 11.19 -5.62 0.07
C VAL A 44 12.36 -6.47 -0.41
N THR A 45 13.30 -5.84 -1.12
CA THR A 45 14.36 -6.52 -1.88
C THR A 45 15.23 -7.50 -1.08
N ASP A 46 15.31 -7.32 0.24
CA ASP A 46 16.16 -8.14 1.11
C ASP A 46 15.38 -9.24 1.84
N ARG A 47 14.09 -9.42 1.52
CA ARG A 47 13.18 -10.33 2.22
C ARG A 47 12.45 -11.21 1.23
N SER A 48 13.22 -12.12 0.65
CA SER A 48 12.71 -13.17 -0.23
C SER A 48 13.40 -14.50 0.03
N SER A 49 12.77 -15.59 -0.39
CA SER A 49 13.33 -16.93 -0.31
C SER A 49 12.79 -17.80 -1.44
N THR A 50 13.67 -18.56 -2.08
CA THR A 50 13.32 -19.40 -3.24
C THR A 50 13.58 -20.87 -2.91
N ASN A 51 12.64 -21.76 -3.24
CA ASN A 51 12.83 -23.21 -3.09
C ASN A 51 13.64 -23.82 -4.25
N GLY A 52 13.88 -25.14 -4.20
CA GLY A 52 14.63 -25.84 -5.25
C GLY A 52 13.90 -25.89 -6.59
N ARG A 53 12.56 -25.85 -6.57
CA ARG A 53 11.72 -25.75 -7.77
C ARG A 53 11.90 -24.41 -8.48
N GLY A 54 12.06 -23.33 -7.71
CA GLY A 54 12.11 -21.93 -8.16
C GLY A 54 10.87 -21.12 -7.81
N ASP A 55 10.03 -21.60 -6.88
CA ASP A 55 8.93 -20.83 -6.30
C ASP A 55 9.51 -19.81 -5.30
N VAL A 56 9.02 -18.57 -5.35
CA VAL A 56 9.58 -17.44 -4.59
C VAL A 56 8.54 -16.93 -3.61
N VAL A 57 8.91 -16.85 -2.33
CA VAL A 57 8.14 -16.11 -1.32
C VAL A 57 8.85 -14.81 -1.01
N GLU A 58 8.12 -13.70 -0.97
CA GLU A 58 8.66 -12.37 -0.73
C GLU A 58 7.73 -11.57 0.18
N GLU A 59 8.31 -10.63 0.92
CA GLU A 59 7.52 -9.60 1.59
C GLU A 59 7.32 -8.39 0.69
N TYR A 60 6.08 -7.91 0.66
CA TYR A 60 5.64 -6.71 -0.02
C TYR A 60 5.26 -5.67 1.03
N THR A 61 5.70 -4.45 0.83
CA THR A 61 5.29 -3.31 1.63
C THR A 61 4.24 -2.53 0.87
N ASN A 62 3.14 -2.20 1.53
CA ASN A 62 2.14 -1.28 1.03
C ASN A 62 2.22 0.02 1.85
N ILE A 63 2.67 1.10 1.22
CA ILE A 63 2.78 2.41 1.86
C ILE A 63 1.69 3.31 1.29
N CYS A 64 0.62 3.49 2.06
CA CYS A 64 -0.47 4.37 1.69
C CYS A 64 -0.32 5.75 2.36
N GLY A 65 0.20 6.73 1.63
CA GLY A 65 0.04 8.16 1.95
C GLY A 65 1.31 8.94 2.32
N SER A 66 1.20 10.26 2.18
CA SER A 66 2.25 11.26 2.38
C SER A 66 2.62 11.44 3.86
N ILE A 67 3.90 11.20 4.17
CA ILE A 67 4.55 11.45 5.48
C ILE A 67 3.83 10.75 6.65
N GLY A 68 4.20 9.49 6.90
CA GLY A 68 4.01 8.83 8.20
C GLY A 68 2.77 7.93 8.34
N SER A 69 2.07 7.61 7.26
CA SER A 69 0.81 6.87 7.30
C SER A 69 0.95 5.41 6.84
N ILE A 70 0.67 4.50 7.77
CA ILE A 70 0.28 3.08 7.64
C ILE A 70 1.13 2.26 6.66
N ILE A 71 2.00 1.44 7.23
CA ILE A 71 2.75 0.43 6.49
C ILE A 71 2.09 -0.92 6.75
N ASP A 72 1.24 -1.35 5.82
CA ASP A 72 0.75 -2.72 5.81
C ASP A 72 1.78 -3.58 5.08
N TYR A 73 2.18 -4.68 5.71
CA TYR A 73 3.08 -5.64 5.09
C TYR A 73 2.29 -6.85 4.63
N SER A 74 2.64 -7.39 3.48
CA SER A 74 2.02 -8.58 2.93
C SER A 74 3.06 -9.60 2.52
N ILE A 75 2.83 -10.86 2.83
CA ILE A 75 3.66 -11.96 2.36
C ILE A 75 3.03 -12.49 1.09
N VAL A 76 3.81 -12.58 0.02
CA VAL A 76 3.38 -13.00 -1.31
C VAL A 76 4.16 -14.24 -1.73
N LEU A 77 3.48 -15.17 -2.39
CA LEU A 77 4.09 -16.33 -3.02
C LEU A 77 3.86 -16.27 -4.53
N GLN A 78 4.94 -16.38 -5.28
CA GLN A 78 4.94 -16.56 -6.72
C GLN A 78 5.41 -17.97 -7.05
N LEU A 79 4.53 -18.74 -7.68
CA LEU A 79 4.89 -20.07 -8.18
C LEU A 79 5.73 -19.94 -9.45
N LYS A 80 6.67 -20.85 -9.65
CA LYS A 80 7.50 -20.86 -10.85
C LYS A 80 6.64 -21.03 -12.11
N GLY A 81 6.81 -20.10 -13.04
CA GLY A 81 6.09 -20.11 -14.30
C GLY A 81 4.65 -19.60 -14.20
N ASP A 82 4.22 -19.15 -13.01
CA ASP A 82 2.98 -18.41 -12.84
C ASP A 82 3.27 -16.90 -12.87
N GLU A 83 2.46 -16.16 -13.63
CA GLU A 83 2.51 -14.70 -13.65
C GLU A 83 1.78 -14.10 -12.45
N LYS A 84 0.90 -14.88 -11.81
CA LYS A 84 0.08 -14.41 -10.70
C LYS A 84 0.76 -14.63 -9.37
N MET A 85 0.88 -13.55 -8.62
CA MET A 85 1.25 -13.54 -7.22
C MET A 85 0.05 -13.87 -6.32
N THR A 86 0.27 -14.69 -5.30
CA THR A 86 -0.74 -15.03 -4.29
C THR A 86 -0.37 -14.41 -2.94
N THR A 87 -1.20 -13.52 -2.43
CA THR A 87 -1.04 -12.97 -1.07
C THR A 87 -1.35 -14.04 -0.03
N LEU A 88 -0.32 -14.44 0.71
CA LEU A 88 -0.39 -15.45 1.75
C LEU A 88 -0.93 -14.88 3.06
N ALA A 89 -0.43 -13.73 3.49
CA ALA A 89 -0.85 -13.08 4.72
C ALA A 89 -0.61 -11.57 4.67
N THR A 90 -1.38 -10.80 5.42
CA THR A 90 -1.14 -9.37 5.65
C THR A 90 -0.96 -9.14 7.14
N HIS A 91 0.03 -8.35 7.53
CA HIS A 91 0.40 -8.08 8.91
C HIS A 91 0.92 -6.65 9.12
N GLU A 92 0.76 -6.16 10.34
CA GLU A 92 1.38 -4.92 10.82
C GLU A 92 2.49 -5.26 11.83
N TRP A 93 3.63 -4.59 11.67
CA TRP A 93 4.83 -4.83 12.47
C TRP A 93 4.84 -4.03 13.77
N LEU A 94 5.43 -4.63 14.80
CA LEU A 94 5.80 -3.93 16.03
C LEU A 94 7.33 -3.97 16.18
N LEU A 95 8.01 -2.96 15.62
CA LEU A 95 9.44 -2.66 15.74
C LEU A 95 10.45 -3.82 15.49
N TYR A 96 11.25 -3.69 14.42
CA TYR A 96 12.51 -4.41 14.16
C TYR A 96 12.48 -5.95 14.06
N ASP A 97 11.31 -6.59 14.09
CA ASP A 97 11.18 -8.04 13.91
C ASP A 97 10.78 -8.36 12.47
N TYR A 98 11.69 -8.97 11.71
CA TYR A 98 11.53 -9.23 10.28
C TYR A 98 11.02 -10.65 10.02
N PRO A 99 10.09 -10.86 9.06
CA PRO A 99 9.61 -12.18 8.74
C PRO A 99 10.75 -13.02 8.17
N GLN A 100 10.81 -14.27 8.59
CA GLN A 100 11.77 -15.24 8.09
C GLN A 100 11.04 -16.31 7.29
N PHE A 101 11.55 -16.59 6.10
CA PHE A 101 11.00 -17.59 5.19
C PHE A 101 11.93 -18.79 5.12
N THR A 102 11.44 -19.94 5.58
CA THR A 102 12.19 -21.19 5.58
C THR A 102 11.45 -22.24 4.77
N TRP A 103 12.02 -22.63 3.63
CA TRP A 103 11.58 -23.79 2.87
C TRP A 103 12.09 -25.06 3.56
N ILE A 104 11.16 -25.92 3.99
CA ILE A 104 11.49 -27.25 4.54
C ILE A 104 11.79 -28.21 3.38
N ASN A 105 11.01 -28.07 2.30
CA ASN A 105 11.16 -28.73 1.01
C ASN A 105 10.39 -27.94 -0.06
N ASP A 106 10.28 -28.45 -1.28
CA ASP A 106 9.59 -27.78 -2.38
C ASP A 106 8.06 -27.70 -2.23
N ASP A 107 7.47 -28.34 -1.23
CA ASP A 107 6.03 -28.37 -0.95
C ASP A 107 5.68 -27.93 0.49
N GLU A 108 6.65 -27.46 1.27
CA GLU A 108 6.44 -27.04 2.66
C GLU A 108 7.23 -25.75 2.96
N LEU A 109 6.48 -24.69 3.25
CA LEU A 109 6.99 -23.37 3.59
C LEU A 109 6.62 -23.03 5.04
N ASN A 110 7.61 -22.61 5.82
CA ASN A 110 7.41 -22.01 7.13
C ASN A 110 7.66 -20.50 7.05
N ILE A 111 6.68 -19.72 7.51
CA ILE A 111 6.74 -18.27 7.62
C ILE A 111 6.73 -17.89 9.09
N ALA A 112 7.87 -17.44 9.60
CA ALA A 112 7.96 -16.87 10.95
C ALA A 112 7.78 -15.35 10.86
N LEU A 113 6.61 -14.82 11.21
CA LEU A 113 6.31 -13.38 11.15
C LEU A 113 6.87 -12.60 12.35
N GLY A 114 7.38 -13.28 13.39
CA GLY A 114 7.89 -12.64 14.60
C GLY A 114 6.78 -12.01 15.45
N ASN A 115 7.07 -10.84 16.02
CA ASN A 115 6.12 -10.04 16.79
C ASN A 115 5.27 -9.13 15.90
N VAL A 116 3.96 -9.37 15.88
CA VAL A 116 3.00 -8.64 15.03
C VAL A 116 1.87 -8.03 15.88
N ALA A 117 1.39 -6.85 15.49
CA ALA A 117 0.22 -6.21 16.12
C ALA A 117 -1.05 -6.98 15.74
N TRP A 118 -1.19 -7.27 14.45
CA TRP A 118 -2.29 -8.04 13.90
C TRP A 118 -1.89 -8.79 12.63
N VAL A 119 -2.70 -9.79 12.29
CA VAL A 119 -2.66 -10.55 11.03
C VAL A 119 -4.10 -10.67 10.54
N SER A 120 -4.42 -10.16 9.34
CA SER A 120 -5.83 -10.02 8.89
C SER A 120 -6.29 -11.14 7.97
N HIS A 121 -5.38 -11.95 7.43
CA HIS A 121 -5.67 -13.09 6.57
C HIS A 121 -4.47 -14.05 6.56
N LYS A 122 -4.72 -15.36 6.40
CA LYS A 122 -3.68 -16.40 6.29
C LYS A 122 -4.12 -17.50 5.33
N VAL A 123 -3.29 -17.80 4.35
CA VAL A 123 -3.47 -18.91 3.41
C VAL A 123 -2.59 -20.07 3.83
N GLU A 124 -3.19 -21.19 4.22
CA GLU A 124 -2.45 -22.36 4.72
C GLU A 124 -1.95 -23.27 3.58
N LYS A 125 -2.39 -23.03 2.34
CA LYS A 125 -2.03 -23.84 1.18
C LYS A 125 -2.18 -23.10 -0.15
N VAL A 126 -1.19 -23.22 -1.03
CA VAL A 126 -1.24 -22.75 -2.42
C VAL A 126 -0.75 -23.88 -3.34
N GLY A 127 -1.61 -24.38 -4.22
CA GLY A 127 -1.27 -25.54 -5.05
C GLY A 127 -0.96 -26.78 -4.20
N SER A 128 0.24 -27.35 -4.37
CA SER A 128 0.75 -28.45 -3.52
C SER A 128 1.44 -27.96 -2.24
N ILE A 129 1.82 -26.67 -2.17
CA ILE A 129 2.64 -26.11 -1.10
C ILE A 129 1.80 -25.87 0.15
N ARG A 130 2.17 -26.52 1.26
CA ARG A 130 1.63 -26.28 2.59
C ARG A 130 2.40 -25.13 3.27
N ILE A 131 1.66 -24.23 3.91
CA ILE A 131 2.21 -23.04 4.52
C ILE A 131 1.90 -23.07 6.02
N THR A 132 2.95 -22.96 6.83
CA THR A 132 2.85 -22.87 8.30
C THR A 132 3.28 -21.48 8.75
N TYR A 133 2.57 -20.93 9.73
CA TYR A 133 2.86 -19.61 10.28
C TYR A 133 3.25 -19.71 11.75
N SER A 134 4.28 -18.97 12.15
CA SER A 134 4.61 -18.74 13.55
C SER A 134 4.67 -17.25 13.83
N TYR A 135 3.97 -16.80 14.86
CA TYR A 135 3.93 -15.39 15.27
C TYR A 135 3.49 -15.25 16.72
N THR A 136 3.93 -14.16 17.34
CA THR A 136 3.44 -13.74 18.65
C THR A 136 2.63 -12.47 18.46
N LYS A 137 1.34 -12.53 18.81
CA LYS A 137 0.48 -11.34 18.78
C LYS A 137 0.79 -10.49 20.02
N THR A 138 1.36 -9.31 19.82
CA THR A 138 1.64 -8.36 20.88
C THR A 138 0.53 -7.30 20.87
N GLY A 139 -0.41 -7.41 21.81
CA GLY A 139 -1.47 -6.43 21.98
C GLY A 139 -1.05 -5.37 23.00
N TRP A 140 -1.16 -4.10 22.62
CA TRP A 140 -1.35 -3.03 23.60
C TRP A 140 -2.83 -3.11 24.02
N TRP A 141 -3.06 -3.48 25.27
CA TRP A 141 -4.36 -3.39 25.96
C TRP A 141 -4.72 -1.93 26.27
#